data_AF-A0A8H9BSM4-F1
#
_entry.id   AF-A0A8H9BSM4-F1
#
_cell.length_a   1.000
_cell.length_b   1.000
_cell.length_c   1.000
_cell.angle_alpha   90.00
_cell.angle_beta   90.00
_cell.angle_gamma   90.00
#
_symmetry.space_group_name_H-M   'P 1'
#
loop_
_entity.id
_entity.type
_entity.pdbx_description
1 polymer ?
#
loop_
_entity_poly.entity_id
_entity_poly.type
_entity_poly.pdbx_seq_one_letter_code
_entity_poly.pdbx_strand_id
1 'polypeptide(L)'
;MEIKAESIIHKGNKLKLNELWLTCKNNPRYMVSNLGRVKGWHGGHNRWIFKKPRKDKDGYLTVGITNTDGTLTTARVHRLVAEAFVPNPLNLPVVNHKNSIKDNNEATNLEWATISYNTLHAYHSGNAISPASKFIKVSYPNGKLFSYYQSCAKMAKSFKTGRTRIEKDLLKGDFLNILKLEEVEAIPNGEIVGRVALKNKIHLQYLNPFKVKYENDETRYYENIKDFAIKNSITRSQAHRILIEKLPHLIKRFKIHTIERINSGDYLSLHIINY
;
A
#
# COMPACT_ATOMS: atom_id res chain seq x y z
N MET A 1 -37.65 -22.81 4.67
CA MET A 1 -37.92 -21.43 5.09
C MET A 1 -36.72 -20.60 4.67
N GLU A 2 -36.71 -20.13 3.42
CA GLU A 2 -35.60 -19.34 2.87
C GLU A 2 -35.67 -17.92 3.42
N ILE A 3 -34.64 -17.50 4.15
CA ILE A 3 -34.51 -16.12 4.60
C ILE A 3 -33.80 -15.37 3.47
N LYS A 4 -34.56 -14.64 2.65
CA LYS A 4 -34.00 -13.68 1.71
C LYS A 4 -33.46 -12.48 2.49
N ALA A 5 -32.21 -12.09 2.21
CA ALA A 5 -31.64 -10.86 2.73
C ALA A 5 -32.24 -9.67 1.96
N GLU A 6 -33.19 -8.96 2.56
CA GLU A 6 -33.66 -7.68 2.04
C GLU A 6 -32.79 -6.54 2.58
N SER A 7 -32.22 -5.75 1.68
CA SER A 7 -31.50 -4.53 2.04
C SER A 7 -32.49 -3.42 2.38
N ILE A 8 -32.61 -3.07 3.66
CA ILE A 8 -33.35 -1.88 4.10
C ILE A 8 -32.47 -0.64 3.85
N ILE A 9 -32.84 0.18 2.86
CA ILE A 9 -32.23 1.47 2.59
C ILE A 9 -32.90 2.51 3.50
N HIS A 10 -32.17 3.07 4.47
CA HIS A 10 -32.61 4.23 5.24
C HIS A 10 -31.70 5.44 4.97
N LYS A 11 -32.28 6.45 4.31
CA LYS A 11 -31.90 7.87 4.24
C LYS A 11 -30.42 8.20 4.53
N GLY A 12 -29.60 8.25 3.47
CA GLY A 12 -28.48 9.18 3.32
C GLY A 12 -27.25 9.03 4.24
N ASN A 13 -27.29 8.18 5.26
CA ASN A 13 -26.14 7.85 6.10
C ASN A 13 -25.58 6.50 5.67
N LYS A 14 -24.27 6.43 5.36
CA LYS A 14 -23.55 5.14 5.21
C LYS A 14 -23.92 4.26 6.41
N LEU A 15 -24.64 3.17 6.17
CA LEU A 15 -24.92 2.17 7.19
C LEU A 15 -23.57 1.72 7.76
N LYS A 16 -23.25 2.13 8.99
CA LYS A 16 -22.30 1.38 9.80
C LYS A 16 -22.88 -0.03 9.86
N LEU A 17 -22.14 -1.04 9.41
CA LEU A 17 -22.54 -2.42 9.68
C LEU A 17 -22.84 -2.49 11.18
N ASN A 18 -24.09 -2.79 11.54
CA ASN A 18 -24.43 -3.02 12.94
C ASN A 18 -23.48 -4.11 13.44
N GLU A 19 -22.84 -3.86 14.58
CA GLU A 19 -21.97 -4.87 15.15
C GLU A 19 -22.84 -6.03 15.65
N LEU A 20 -22.66 -7.18 15.01
CA LEU A 20 -23.31 -8.42 15.38
C LEU A 20 -22.38 -9.21 16.28
N TRP A 21 -22.95 -9.84 17.31
CA TRP A 21 -22.23 -10.65 18.29
C TRP A 21 -22.76 -12.08 18.25
N LEU A 22 -21.85 -13.04 18.05
CA LEU A 22 -22.17 -14.46 18.06
C LEU A 22 -21.29 -15.19 19.09
N THR A 23 -21.81 -16.27 19.65
CA THR A 23 -21.07 -17.15 20.56
C THR A 23 -19.99 -17.91 19.79
N CYS A 24 -18.82 -18.07 20.39
CA CYS A 24 -17.76 -18.90 19.80
C CYS A 24 -18.19 -20.38 19.80
N LYS A 25 -18.17 -21.02 18.62
CA LYS A 25 -18.74 -22.37 18.39
C LYS A 25 -18.33 -23.42 19.44
N ASN A 26 -17.05 -23.44 19.81
CA ASN A 26 -16.50 -24.43 20.74
C ASN A 26 -16.34 -23.91 22.17
N ASN A 27 -16.79 -22.68 22.46
CA ASN A 27 -16.63 -22.08 23.78
C ASN A 27 -17.70 -21.01 24.05
N PRO A 28 -18.87 -21.40 24.59
CA PRO A 28 -20.00 -20.48 24.81
C PRO A 28 -19.71 -19.40 25.87
N ARG A 29 -18.62 -19.53 26.64
CA ARG A 29 -18.18 -18.49 27.57
C ARG A 29 -17.58 -17.27 26.86
N TYR A 30 -17.44 -17.31 25.53
CA TYR A 30 -16.94 -16.19 24.74
C TYR A 30 -17.90 -15.85 23.60
N MET A 31 -17.95 -14.55 23.29
CA MET A 31 -18.58 -14.03 22.10
C MET A 31 -17.58 -13.26 21.28
N VAL A 32 -17.76 -13.31 19.97
CA VAL A 32 -16.98 -12.58 18.98
C VAL A 32 -17.91 -11.74 18.12
N SER A 33 -17.44 -10.56 17.72
CA SER A 33 -18.19 -9.69 16.83
C SER A 33 -17.72 -9.76 15.39
N ASN A 34 -18.60 -9.41 14.46
CA ASN A 34 -18.26 -9.29 13.04
C ASN A 34 -17.18 -8.23 12.75
N LEU A 35 -16.87 -7.36 13.71
CA LEU A 35 -15.80 -6.35 13.65
C LEU A 35 -14.50 -6.80 14.33
N GLY A 36 -14.42 -8.06 14.79
CA GLY A 36 -13.20 -8.60 15.40
C GLY A 36 -13.00 -8.24 16.87
N ARG A 37 -14.04 -7.88 17.61
CA ARG A 37 -13.98 -7.73 19.08
C ARG A 37 -14.34 -9.04 19.75
N VAL A 38 -13.71 -9.33 20.89
CA VAL A 38 -13.97 -10.54 21.69
C VAL A 38 -14.32 -10.15 23.13
N LYS A 39 -15.33 -10.79 23.71
CA LYS A 39 -15.71 -10.64 25.12
C LYS A 39 -15.95 -12.01 25.75
N GLY A 40 -15.64 -12.15 27.04
CA GLY A 40 -15.85 -13.36 27.81
C GLY A 40 -16.84 -13.15 28.95
N TRP A 41 -17.59 -14.18 29.30
CA TRP A 41 -18.48 -14.19 30.45
C TRP A 41 -17.69 -14.28 31.73
N HIS A 42 -17.97 -13.40 32.69
CA HIS A 42 -17.32 -13.38 34.00
C HIS A 42 -18.36 -13.62 35.09
N GLY A 43 -18.45 -14.87 35.57
CA GLY A 43 -19.45 -15.29 36.55
C GLY A 43 -19.46 -14.44 37.83
N GLY A 44 -18.28 -14.15 38.39
CA GLY A 44 -18.17 -13.33 39.61
C GLY A 44 -18.59 -11.87 39.46
N HIS A 45 -18.75 -11.37 38.23
CA HIS A 45 -19.23 -10.00 37.97
C HIS A 45 -20.60 -10.00 37.25
N ASN A 46 -21.17 -11.18 36.98
CA ASN A 46 -22.39 -11.40 36.24
C ASN A 46 -22.51 -10.56 34.94
N ARG A 47 -21.40 -10.43 34.19
CA ARG A 47 -21.34 -9.59 32.98
C ARG A 47 -20.33 -10.08 31.95
N TRP A 48 -20.51 -9.61 30.72
CA TRP A 48 -19.53 -9.77 29.64
C TRP A 48 -18.41 -8.74 29.75
N ILE A 49 -17.16 -9.19 29.65
CA ILE A 49 -15.96 -8.34 29.73
C ILE A 49 -15.14 -8.48 28.45
N PHE A 50 -14.78 -7.34 27.86
CA PHE A 50 -13.93 -7.30 26.66
C PHE A 50 -12.54 -7.87 26.94
N LYS A 51 -12.08 -8.73 26.03
CA LYS A 51 -10.73 -9.28 26.05
C LYS A 51 -9.81 -8.32 25.30
N LYS A 52 -8.66 -7.99 25.89
CA LYS A 52 -7.64 -7.17 25.23
C LYS A 52 -6.79 -8.05 24.31
N PRO A 53 -6.85 -7.89 22.98
CA PRO A 53 -6.03 -8.68 22.07
C PRO A 53 -4.55 -8.26 22.14
N ARG A 54 -3.67 -9.20 21.81
CA ARG A 54 -2.21 -8.99 21.67
C ARG A 54 -1.74 -9.53 20.32
N LYS A 55 -0.71 -8.93 19.74
CA LYS A 55 -0.09 -9.46 18.51
C LYS A 55 0.79 -10.67 18.88
N ASP A 56 0.64 -11.77 18.15
CA ASP A 56 1.59 -12.89 18.20
C ASP A 56 2.89 -12.55 17.44
N LYS A 57 3.87 -13.47 17.46
CA LYS A 57 5.14 -13.31 16.75
C LYS A 57 4.99 -13.06 15.24
N ASP A 58 3.88 -13.53 14.66
CA ASP A 58 3.58 -13.40 13.23
C ASP A 58 2.72 -12.16 12.95
N GLY A 59 2.32 -11.40 13.98
CA GLY A 59 1.53 -10.18 13.89
C GLY A 59 0.02 -10.36 13.92
N TYR A 60 -0.50 -11.57 14.14
CA TYR A 60 -1.94 -11.81 14.29
C TYR A 60 -2.45 -11.42 15.68
N LEU A 61 -3.66 -10.85 15.74
CA LEU A 61 -4.31 -10.61 17.02
C LEU A 61 -4.76 -11.93 17.66
N THR A 62 -4.40 -12.10 18.94
CA THR A 62 -4.73 -13.25 19.77
C THR A 62 -5.34 -12.81 21.10
N VAL A 63 -6.17 -13.66 21.68
CA VAL A 63 -6.78 -13.47 23.01
C VAL A 63 -6.63 -14.74 23.83
N GLY A 64 -6.41 -14.60 25.13
CA GLY A 64 -6.43 -15.73 26.06
C GLY A 64 -7.85 -16.20 26.33
N ILE A 65 -8.15 -17.47 26.09
CA ILE A 65 -9.44 -18.10 26.35
C ILE A 65 -9.26 -19.31 27.28
N THR A 66 -10.24 -19.53 28.14
CA THR A 66 -10.30 -20.70 29.02
C THR A 66 -11.18 -21.72 28.35
N ASN A 67 -10.62 -22.88 28.02
CA ASN A 67 -11.33 -24.01 27.43
C ASN A 67 -12.36 -24.60 28.41
N THR A 68 -13.23 -25.46 27.89
CA THR A 68 -14.27 -26.14 28.68
C THR A 68 -13.70 -27.04 29.75
N ASP A 69 -12.50 -27.59 29.54
CA ASP A 69 -11.74 -28.40 30.50
C ASP A 69 -11.00 -27.56 31.58
N GLY A 70 -11.13 -26.22 31.53
CA GLY A 70 -10.47 -25.30 32.46
C GLY A 70 -9.06 -24.87 32.04
N THR A 71 -8.49 -25.43 30.97
CA THR A 71 -7.15 -25.04 30.50
C THR A 71 -7.16 -23.66 29.84
N LEU A 72 -6.10 -22.88 30.05
CA LEU A 72 -5.94 -21.58 29.41
C LEU A 72 -5.14 -21.73 28.10
N THR A 73 -5.73 -21.29 27.00
CA THR A 73 -5.08 -21.30 25.68
C THR A 73 -5.18 -19.93 25.01
N THR A 74 -4.47 -19.76 23.89
CA THR A 74 -4.57 -18.57 23.06
C THR A 74 -5.34 -18.88 21.79
N ALA A 75 -6.30 -18.02 21.46
CA ALA A 75 -7.07 -18.12 20.23
C ALA A 75 -6.79 -16.91 19.33
N ARG A 76 -6.68 -17.15 18.03
CA ARG A 76 -6.54 -16.12 17.00
C ARG A 76 -7.88 -15.46 16.72
N VAL A 77 -7.93 -14.12 16.78
CA VAL A 77 -9.17 -13.35 16.65
C VAL A 77 -9.81 -13.55 15.27
N HIS A 78 -9.05 -13.48 14.17
CA HIS A 78 -9.60 -13.73 12.83
C HIS A 78 -10.25 -15.11 12.69
N ARG A 79 -9.71 -16.15 13.35
CA ARG A 79 -10.32 -17.48 13.32
C ARG A 79 -11.64 -17.51 14.04
N LEU A 80 -11.72 -16.92 15.24
CA LEU A 80 -12.98 -16.81 15.98
C LEU A 80 -14.04 -16.10 15.15
N VAL A 81 -13.67 -15.00 14.48
CA VAL A 81 -14.58 -14.26 13.59
C VAL A 81 -15.03 -15.12 12.40
N ALA A 82 -14.10 -15.74 11.70
CA ALA A 82 -14.42 -16.55 10.52
C ALA A 82 -15.30 -17.76 10.86
N GLU A 83 -15.02 -18.44 11.97
CA GLU A 83 -15.82 -19.57 12.46
C GLU A 83 -17.25 -19.17 12.85
N ALA A 84 -17.46 -17.91 13.23
CA ALA A 84 -18.78 -17.39 13.61
C ALA A 84 -19.56 -16.78 12.43
N PHE A 85 -18.90 -16.06 11.53
CA PHE A 85 -19.56 -15.19 10.55
C PHE A 85 -19.29 -15.55 9.08
N VAL A 86 -18.30 -16.39 8.78
CA VAL A 86 -17.90 -16.71 7.41
C VAL A 86 -18.22 -18.18 7.11
N PRO A 87 -19.22 -18.47 6.24
CA PRO A 87 -19.55 -19.84 5.88
C PRO A 87 -18.35 -20.60 5.31
N ASN A 88 -18.19 -21.86 5.72
CA ASN A 88 -17.15 -22.77 5.23
C ASN A 88 -17.73 -24.08 4.69
N PRO A 89 -18.55 -24.03 3.62
CA PRO A 89 -19.24 -25.23 3.10
C PRO A 89 -18.26 -26.31 2.59
N LEU A 90 -17.06 -25.89 2.17
CA LEU A 90 -16.01 -26.76 1.66
C LEU A 90 -15.04 -27.26 2.75
N ASN A 91 -15.30 -26.91 4.02
CA ASN A 91 -14.46 -27.27 5.17
C ASN A 91 -12.97 -26.98 4.97
N LEU A 92 -12.65 -25.82 4.37
CA LEU A 92 -11.28 -25.41 4.10
C LEU A 92 -10.55 -25.09 5.41
N PRO A 93 -9.25 -25.41 5.52
CA PRO A 93 -8.56 -25.42 6.81
C PRO A 93 -8.02 -24.05 7.27
N VAL A 94 -7.84 -23.09 6.35
CA VAL A 94 -7.13 -21.82 6.61
C VAL A 94 -8.08 -20.64 6.46
N VAL A 95 -7.91 -19.63 7.32
CA VAL A 95 -8.56 -18.32 7.17
C VAL A 95 -7.54 -17.33 6.60
N ASN A 96 -7.86 -16.71 5.46
CA ASN A 96 -7.05 -15.70 4.78
C ASN A 96 -7.62 -14.29 5.02
N HIS A 97 -6.74 -13.30 5.10
CA HIS A 97 -7.09 -11.87 5.09
C HIS A 97 -7.01 -11.34 3.65
N LYS A 98 -8.14 -10.97 3.05
CA LYS A 98 -8.23 -10.53 1.65
C LYS A 98 -7.32 -9.33 1.35
N ASN A 99 -7.25 -8.38 2.27
CA ASN A 99 -6.38 -7.20 2.14
C ASN A 99 -4.95 -7.42 2.65
N SER A 100 -4.58 -8.63 3.09
CA SER A 100 -3.25 -8.96 3.62
C SER A 100 -2.84 -8.19 4.89
N ILE A 101 -3.79 -7.57 5.60
CA ILE A 101 -3.59 -6.82 6.85
C ILE A 101 -4.10 -7.66 8.03
N LYS A 102 -3.17 -8.17 8.84
CA LYS A 102 -3.44 -9.17 9.90
C LYS A 102 -4.22 -8.65 11.12
N ASP A 103 -4.30 -7.34 11.31
CA ASP A 103 -5.10 -6.71 12.38
C ASP A 103 -6.49 -6.24 11.91
N ASN A 104 -6.79 -6.30 10.61
CA ASN A 104 -8.13 -6.11 10.08
C ASN A 104 -8.92 -7.43 10.14
N ASN A 105 -9.57 -7.67 11.28
CA ASN A 105 -10.31 -8.90 11.56
C ASN A 105 -11.82 -8.76 11.30
N GLU A 106 -12.25 -7.82 10.45
CA GLU A 106 -13.65 -7.72 10.04
C GLU A 106 -14.06 -8.96 9.24
N ALA A 107 -15.24 -9.53 9.52
CA ALA A 107 -15.73 -10.74 8.86
C ALA A 107 -15.76 -10.62 7.32
N THR A 108 -16.06 -9.42 6.81
CA THR A 108 -16.07 -9.10 5.37
C THR A 108 -14.69 -9.22 4.72
N ASN A 109 -13.62 -8.99 5.50
CA ASN A 109 -12.22 -9.06 5.08
C ASN A 109 -11.62 -10.47 5.18
N LEU A 110 -12.36 -11.44 5.74
CA LEU A 110 -11.90 -12.80 5.93
C LEU A 110 -12.51 -13.76 4.91
N GLU A 111 -11.79 -14.81 4.58
CA GLU A 111 -12.27 -15.91 3.75
C GLU A 111 -11.61 -17.23 4.15
N TRP A 112 -12.30 -18.33 3.91
CA TRP A 112 -11.73 -19.67 4.04
C TRP A 112 -10.98 -20.05 2.77
N ALA A 113 -9.79 -20.62 2.91
CA ALA A 113 -8.86 -20.89 1.83
C ALA A 113 -8.12 -22.22 2.01
N THR A 114 -7.63 -22.77 0.90
CA THR A 114 -6.62 -23.85 0.94
C THR A 114 -5.26 -23.30 1.38
N ILE A 115 -4.40 -24.18 1.88
CA ILE A 115 -3.02 -23.82 2.24
C ILE A 115 -2.26 -23.28 1.03
N SER A 116 -2.42 -23.92 -0.14
CA SER A 116 -1.76 -23.51 -1.39
C SER A 116 -2.20 -22.11 -1.84
N TYR A 117 -3.51 -21.82 -1.82
CA TYR A 117 -4.02 -20.50 -2.15
C TYR A 117 -3.50 -19.43 -1.19
N ASN A 118 -3.57 -19.67 0.13
CA ASN A 118 -3.09 -18.70 1.12
C ASN A 118 -1.59 -18.41 0.97
N THR A 119 -0.80 -19.44 0.64
CA THR A 119 0.64 -19.32 0.38
C THR A 119 0.91 -18.50 -0.87
N LEU A 120 0.21 -18.80 -1.97
CA LEU A 120 0.32 -18.07 -3.22
C LEU A 120 -0.10 -16.59 -3.06
N HIS A 121 -1.21 -16.35 -2.35
CA HIS A 121 -1.69 -15.02 -2.00
C HIS A 121 -0.66 -14.22 -1.18
N ALA A 122 0.02 -14.88 -0.23
CA ALA A 122 1.09 -14.26 0.55
C ALA A 122 2.29 -13.86 -0.32
N TYR A 123 2.68 -14.67 -1.30
CA TYR A 123 3.74 -14.31 -2.26
C TYR A 123 3.33 -13.14 -3.15
N HIS A 124 2.14 -13.17 -3.74
CA HIS A 124 1.66 -12.08 -4.60
C HIS A 124 1.47 -10.77 -3.85
N SER A 125 1.01 -10.83 -2.60
CA SER A 125 0.86 -9.66 -1.73
C SER A 125 2.20 -9.11 -1.21
N GLY A 126 3.30 -9.84 -1.44
CA GLY A 126 4.63 -9.53 -0.92
C GLY A 126 4.76 -9.71 0.59
N ASN A 127 3.93 -10.56 1.20
CA ASN A 127 3.96 -10.90 2.62
C ASN A 127 4.87 -12.11 2.92
N ALA A 128 5.10 -12.96 1.92
CA ALA A 128 6.11 -14.02 1.95
C ALA A 128 7.20 -13.73 0.91
N ILE A 129 8.44 -14.10 1.23
CA ILE A 129 9.61 -13.98 0.34
C ILE A 129 10.08 -15.41 0.07
N SER A 130 10.21 -15.77 -1.21
CA SER A 130 10.73 -17.08 -1.58
C SER A 130 12.22 -17.15 -1.19
N PRO A 131 12.76 -18.27 -0.73
CA PRO A 131 14.21 -18.44 -0.55
C PRO A 131 15.01 -18.16 -1.83
N ALA A 132 14.41 -18.37 -3.00
CA ALA A 132 14.99 -18.04 -4.30
C ALA A 132 14.79 -16.56 -4.70
N SER A 133 14.30 -15.70 -3.80
CA SER A 133 14.09 -14.29 -4.11
C SER A 133 15.41 -13.54 -4.19
N LYS A 134 15.54 -12.75 -5.25
CA LYS A 134 16.69 -11.89 -5.50
C LYS A 134 16.61 -10.65 -4.61
N PHE A 135 17.65 -10.38 -3.82
CA PHE A 135 17.78 -9.08 -3.16
C PHE A 135 18.21 -8.04 -4.19
N ILE A 136 17.61 -6.86 -4.12
CA ILE A 136 17.82 -5.82 -5.11
C ILE A 136 18.39 -4.60 -4.40
N LYS A 137 19.58 -4.18 -4.81
CA LYS A 137 20.12 -2.86 -4.52
C LYS A 137 19.69 -1.91 -5.61
N VAL A 138 19.13 -0.78 -5.21
CA VAL A 138 18.68 0.28 -6.12
C VAL A 138 19.50 1.51 -5.84
N SER A 139 20.09 2.07 -6.89
CA SER A 139 20.95 3.26 -6.80
C SER A 139 20.55 4.29 -7.85
N TYR A 140 20.81 5.56 -7.59
CA TYR A 140 20.76 6.59 -8.63
C TYR A 140 21.87 6.38 -9.66
N PRO A 141 21.78 6.96 -10.87
CA PRO A 141 22.79 6.81 -11.91
C PRO A 141 24.20 7.25 -11.47
N ASN A 142 24.27 8.23 -10.57
CA ASN A 142 25.49 8.75 -9.93
C ASN A 142 26.06 7.82 -8.82
N GLY A 143 25.49 6.64 -8.62
CA GLY A 143 25.96 5.64 -7.65
C GLY A 143 25.45 5.82 -6.22
N LYS A 144 24.73 6.90 -5.92
CA LYS A 144 24.13 7.10 -4.58
C LYS A 144 23.04 6.06 -4.32
N LEU A 145 23.09 5.40 -3.16
CA LEU A 145 22.08 4.42 -2.76
C LEU A 145 20.68 5.06 -2.70
N PHE A 146 19.70 4.40 -3.32
CA PHE A 146 18.29 4.73 -3.21
C PHE A 146 17.62 3.88 -2.11
N SER A 147 17.67 2.56 -2.22
CA SER A 147 17.10 1.61 -1.24
C SER A 147 17.51 0.18 -1.55
N TYR A 148 17.31 -0.71 -0.58
CA TYR A 148 17.30 -2.15 -0.80
C TYR A 148 15.88 -2.73 -0.80
N TYR A 149 15.64 -3.75 -1.62
CA TYR A 149 14.41 -4.51 -1.64
C TYR A 149 14.67 -5.99 -1.43
N GLN A 150 13.84 -6.61 -0.59
CA GLN A 150 13.94 -8.03 -0.25
C GLN A 150 13.53 -8.97 -1.39
N SER A 151 12.85 -8.46 -2.42
CA SER A 151 12.47 -9.22 -3.62
C SER A 151 11.98 -8.29 -4.74
N CYS A 152 11.94 -8.79 -5.98
CA CYS A 152 11.28 -8.13 -7.10
C CYS A 152 9.82 -7.76 -6.79
N ALA A 153 9.11 -8.60 -6.02
CA ALA A 153 7.72 -8.33 -5.64
C ALA A 153 7.60 -7.16 -4.66
N LYS A 154 8.53 -7.04 -3.69
CA LYS A 154 8.56 -5.91 -2.75
C LYS A 154 8.84 -4.60 -3.49
N MET A 155 9.82 -4.60 -4.40
CA MET A 155 10.10 -3.46 -5.25
C MET A 155 8.88 -3.11 -6.12
N ALA A 156 8.29 -4.09 -6.80
CA ALA A 156 7.12 -3.90 -7.65
C ALA A 156 5.95 -3.25 -6.89
N LYS A 157 5.71 -3.66 -5.64
CA LYS A 157 4.70 -3.06 -4.76
C LYS A 157 4.99 -1.60 -4.44
N SER A 158 6.24 -1.27 -4.08
CA SER A 158 6.66 0.11 -3.80
C SER A 158 6.50 1.01 -5.03
N PHE A 159 6.81 0.49 -6.22
CA PHE A 159 6.67 1.19 -7.49
C PHE A 159 5.33 0.95 -8.20
N LYS A 160 4.34 0.34 -7.52
CA LYS A 160 3.00 0.02 -8.07
C LYS A 160 3.04 -0.48 -9.53
N THR A 161 3.94 -1.43 -9.79
CA THR A 161 4.21 -1.97 -11.13
C THR A 161 4.17 -3.50 -11.10
N GLY A 162 4.33 -4.14 -12.26
CA GLY A 162 4.32 -5.60 -12.37
C GLY A 162 5.64 -6.25 -11.93
N ARG A 163 5.56 -7.38 -11.23
CA ARG A 163 6.73 -8.17 -10.80
C ARG A 163 7.63 -8.57 -11.97
N THR A 164 7.03 -9.08 -13.04
CA THR A 164 7.73 -9.53 -14.26
C THR A 164 8.52 -8.41 -14.93
N ARG A 165 8.03 -7.16 -14.81
CA ARG A 165 8.77 -6.00 -15.30
C ARG A 165 10.03 -5.77 -14.48
N ILE A 166 9.92 -5.76 -13.15
CA ILE A 166 11.08 -5.61 -12.26
C ILE A 166 12.12 -6.69 -12.54
N GLU A 167 11.71 -7.93 -12.82
CA GLU A 167 12.65 -9.00 -13.18
C GLU A 167 13.41 -8.70 -14.47
N LYS A 168 12.72 -8.22 -15.51
CA LYS A 168 13.36 -7.84 -16.79
C LYS A 168 14.29 -6.63 -16.62
N ASP A 169 13.86 -5.65 -15.85
CA ASP A 169 14.61 -4.42 -15.58
C ASP A 169 15.86 -4.73 -14.72
N LEU A 170 15.74 -5.64 -13.75
CA LEU A 170 16.88 -6.14 -12.96
C LEU A 170 17.91 -6.85 -13.84
N LEU A 171 17.48 -7.67 -14.80
CA LEU A 171 18.39 -8.32 -15.76
C LEU A 171 19.12 -7.32 -16.65
N LYS A 172 18.48 -6.18 -16.97
CA LYS A 172 19.10 -5.09 -17.72
C LYS A 172 20.02 -4.21 -16.88
N GLY A 173 19.92 -4.30 -15.55
CA GLY A 173 20.59 -3.40 -14.62
C GLY A 173 20.03 -1.99 -14.58
N ASP A 174 18.88 -1.75 -15.21
CA ASP A 174 18.28 -0.42 -15.35
C ASP A 174 16.76 -0.47 -15.12
N PHE A 175 16.26 0.52 -14.39
CA PHE A 175 14.84 0.76 -14.19
C PHE A 175 14.48 2.17 -14.63
N LEU A 176 13.71 2.24 -15.72
CA LEU A 176 13.15 3.49 -16.26
C LEU A 176 14.22 4.55 -16.64
N ASN A 177 15.49 4.16 -16.88
CA ASN A 177 16.64 5.05 -17.08
C ASN A 177 16.87 6.07 -15.94
N ILE A 178 16.27 5.84 -14.77
CA ILE A 178 16.36 6.75 -13.61
C ILE A 178 17.02 6.08 -12.40
N LEU A 179 17.10 4.75 -12.38
CA LEU A 179 17.63 3.98 -11.28
C LEU A 179 18.41 2.78 -11.84
N LYS A 180 19.57 2.52 -11.26
CA LYS A 180 20.36 1.31 -11.50
C LYS A 180 19.89 0.21 -10.56
N LEU A 181 19.71 -0.99 -11.10
CA LEU A 181 19.33 -2.17 -10.35
C LEU A 181 20.48 -3.17 -10.32
N GLU A 182 20.82 -3.65 -9.14
CA GLU A 182 21.85 -4.65 -8.93
C GLU A 182 21.27 -5.78 -8.08
N GLU A 183 21.43 -7.02 -8.53
CA GLU A 183 21.17 -8.19 -7.69
C GLU A 183 22.31 -8.33 -6.68
N VAL A 184 21.97 -8.53 -5.41
CA VAL A 184 22.95 -8.69 -4.32
C VAL A 184 22.67 -9.97 -3.54
N GLU A 185 23.70 -10.55 -2.94
CA GLU A 185 23.59 -11.80 -2.17
C GLU A 185 22.88 -11.60 -0.82
N ALA A 186 23.00 -10.41 -0.23
CA ALA A 186 22.37 -10.06 1.03
C ALA A 186 22.11 -8.55 1.14
N ILE A 187 21.14 -8.17 1.97
CA ILE A 187 20.92 -6.78 2.37
C ILE A 187 21.79 -6.49 3.61
N PRO A 188 22.63 -5.44 3.60
CA PRO A 188 23.45 -5.12 4.75
C PRO A 188 22.60 -4.77 5.98
N ASN A 189 23.07 -5.17 7.15
CA ASN A 189 22.37 -4.90 8.41
C ASN A 189 22.30 -3.39 8.68
N GLY A 190 21.10 -2.89 9.02
CA GLY A 190 20.86 -1.47 9.31
C GLY A 190 20.47 -0.61 8.09
N GLU A 191 20.43 -1.19 6.89
CA GLU A 191 20.08 -0.47 5.66
C GLU A 191 18.57 -0.23 5.47
N ILE A 192 18.23 0.81 4.71
CA ILE A 192 16.84 1.20 4.44
C ILE A 192 16.18 0.19 3.49
N VAL A 193 15.38 -0.70 4.06
CA VAL A 193 14.49 -1.61 3.32
C VAL A 193 13.18 -0.92 2.98
N GLY A 194 13.05 -0.40 1.76
CA GLY A 194 11.79 -0.13 1.06
C GLY A 194 10.68 0.63 1.81
N ARG A 195 10.99 1.50 2.78
CA ARG A 195 10.02 2.41 3.43
C ARG A 195 10.14 3.86 2.96
N VAL A 196 10.75 4.12 1.81
CA VAL A 196 10.66 5.45 1.20
C VAL A 196 9.29 5.58 0.58
N ALA A 197 8.35 6.15 1.34
CA ALA A 197 7.22 6.82 0.73
C ALA A 197 7.82 7.89 -0.19
N LEU A 198 7.75 7.67 -1.50
CA LEU A 198 7.91 8.77 -2.46
C LEU A 198 6.97 9.87 -1.95
N LYS A 199 7.53 10.95 -1.39
CA LYS A 199 6.78 12.09 -0.85
C LYS A 199 5.75 12.62 -1.87
N ASN A 200 6.01 12.35 -3.14
CA ASN A 200 5.07 12.53 -4.23
C ASN A 200 4.48 11.17 -4.60
N LYS A 201 3.15 11.02 -4.49
CA LYS A 201 2.41 9.91 -5.09
C LYS A 201 2.64 9.93 -6.61
N ILE A 202 3.72 9.31 -7.09
CA ILE A 202 3.88 9.08 -8.52
C ILE A 202 2.81 8.05 -8.87
N HIS A 203 1.76 8.49 -9.56
CA HIS A 203 0.79 7.59 -10.18
C HIS A 203 1.52 6.84 -11.30
N LEU A 204 2.09 5.68 -10.95
CA LEU A 204 2.89 4.81 -11.83
C LEU A 204 2.10 4.16 -12.97
N GLN A 205 0.82 4.50 -13.12
CA GLN A 205 0.00 4.12 -14.27
C GLN A 205 0.24 5.00 -15.51
N TYR A 206 1.01 6.10 -15.40
CA TYR A 206 1.19 7.07 -16.50
C TYR A 206 2.65 7.45 -16.80
N LEU A 207 3.63 6.61 -16.49
CA LEU A 207 5.00 6.85 -16.95
C LEU A 207 5.16 6.40 -18.41
N ASN A 208 4.78 7.34 -19.29
CA ASN A 208 5.19 7.39 -20.69
C ASN A 208 6.73 7.33 -20.76
N PRO A 209 7.33 6.41 -21.55
CA PRO A 209 8.78 6.18 -21.62
C PRO A 209 9.62 7.39 -22.09
N PHE A 210 8.99 8.50 -22.50
CA PHE A 210 9.68 9.74 -22.89
C PHE A 210 9.82 10.79 -21.78
N LYS A 211 9.53 10.47 -20.51
CA LYS A 211 9.72 11.39 -19.37
C LYS A 211 10.88 10.95 -18.47
N VAL A 212 12.10 11.17 -18.94
CA VAL A 212 13.30 11.14 -18.11
C VAL A 212 13.91 12.53 -18.15
N LYS A 213 14.07 13.16 -16.98
CA LYS A 213 14.57 14.53 -16.84
C LYS A 213 16.05 14.46 -16.48
N TYR A 214 16.91 14.89 -17.39
CA TYR A 214 18.32 15.20 -17.12
C TYR A 214 18.39 16.66 -16.67
N GLU A 215 18.89 16.90 -15.46
CA GLU A 215 19.49 18.19 -15.12
C GLU A 215 20.89 18.20 -15.74
N ASN A 216 20.98 18.65 -16.98
CA ASN A 216 22.12 19.48 -17.38
C ASN A 216 21.69 20.92 -17.09
N ASP A 217 22.63 21.76 -16.67
CA ASP A 217 22.43 23.07 -16.01
C ASP A 217 21.60 24.13 -16.78
N GLU A 218 21.02 23.78 -17.93
CA GLU A 218 20.40 24.69 -18.89
C GLU A 218 18.96 24.31 -19.28
N THR A 219 18.22 23.42 -18.60
CA THR A 219 16.80 23.22 -18.97
C THR A 219 15.88 22.94 -17.79
N ARG A 220 14.92 23.84 -17.56
CA ARG A 220 13.93 23.72 -16.47
C ARG A 220 12.52 23.48 -16.98
N TYR A 221 11.95 22.33 -16.62
CA TYR A 221 10.55 21.98 -16.91
C TYR A 221 9.64 22.20 -15.69
N TYR A 222 8.44 22.71 -15.94
CA TYR A 222 7.40 22.97 -14.94
C TYR A 222 6.13 22.22 -15.32
N GLU A 223 5.41 21.63 -14.36
CA GLU A 223 4.19 20.86 -14.67
C GLU A 223 2.99 21.78 -14.94
N ASN A 224 2.97 22.96 -14.31
CA ASN A 224 1.92 23.95 -14.46
C ASN A 224 2.45 25.36 -14.14
N ILE A 225 1.65 26.39 -14.47
CA ILE A 225 1.99 27.81 -14.26
C ILE A 225 2.23 28.12 -12.77
N LYS A 226 1.55 27.42 -11.86
CA LYS A 226 1.69 27.63 -10.41
C LYS A 226 3.07 27.19 -9.93
N ASP A 227 3.60 26.08 -10.46
CA ASP A 227 4.94 25.60 -10.11
C ASP A 227 6.03 26.54 -10.60
N PHE A 228 5.88 27.10 -11.81
CA PHE A 228 6.78 28.14 -12.31
C PHE A 228 6.75 29.40 -11.42
N ALA A 229 5.55 29.82 -11.00
CA ALA A 229 5.36 30.98 -10.15
C ALA A 229 6.04 30.80 -8.79
N ILE A 230 5.83 29.65 -8.13
CA ILE A 230 6.43 29.33 -6.84
C ILE A 230 7.95 29.26 -6.93
N LYS A 231 8.49 28.57 -7.94
CA LYS A 231 9.94 28.35 -8.06
C LYS A 231 10.73 29.64 -8.36
N ASN A 232 10.09 30.62 -9.00
CA ASN A 232 10.70 31.90 -9.34
C ASN A 232 10.25 33.05 -8.43
N SER A 233 9.51 32.75 -7.36
CA SER A 233 9.00 33.74 -6.40
C SER A 233 8.24 34.89 -7.07
N ILE A 234 7.37 34.57 -8.04
CA ILE A 234 6.53 35.54 -8.75
C ILE A 234 5.05 35.20 -8.59
N THR A 235 4.19 36.17 -8.91
CA THR A 235 2.73 35.95 -8.92
C THR A 235 2.31 35.06 -10.10
N ARG A 236 1.18 34.36 -9.95
CA ARG A 236 0.59 33.55 -11.03
C ARG A 236 0.29 34.39 -12.28
N SER A 237 -0.10 35.65 -12.12
CA SER A 237 -0.32 36.57 -13.23
C SER A 237 0.97 36.93 -13.95
N GLN A 238 2.07 37.18 -13.22
CA GLN A 238 3.38 37.39 -13.83
C GLN A 238 3.86 36.14 -14.57
N ALA A 239 3.67 34.96 -13.98
CA ALA A 239 3.93 33.68 -14.63
C ALA A 239 3.13 33.53 -15.93
N HIS A 240 1.83 33.84 -15.93
CA HIS A 240 1.01 33.81 -17.15
C HIS A 240 1.58 34.74 -18.25
N ARG A 241 1.92 35.98 -17.90
CA ARG A 241 2.49 36.96 -18.83
C ARG A 241 3.83 36.53 -19.44
N ILE A 242 4.63 35.78 -18.68
CA ILE A 242 5.93 35.26 -19.15
C ILE A 242 5.72 34.07 -20.09
N LEU A 243 4.91 33.09 -19.65
CA LEU A 243 4.84 31.78 -20.29
C LEU A 243 3.85 31.74 -21.47
N ILE A 244 2.80 32.55 -21.42
CA ILE A 244 1.72 32.58 -22.41
C ILE A 244 1.82 33.82 -23.30
N GLU A 245 1.91 35.01 -22.70
CA GLU A 245 1.96 36.28 -23.47
C GLU A 245 3.37 36.59 -24.02
N LYS A 246 4.40 35.86 -23.57
CA LYS A 246 5.79 35.98 -24.03
C LYS A 246 6.33 37.41 -24.03
N LEU A 247 6.03 38.19 -22.98
CA LEU A 247 6.42 39.61 -22.91
C LEU A 247 7.96 39.79 -22.92
N PRO A 248 8.54 40.51 -23.91
CA PRO A 248 9.99 40.55 -24.11
C PRO A 248 10.80 41.05 -22.90
N HIS A 249 10.30 42.07 -22.19
CA HIS A 249 10.98 42.62 -21.03
C HIS A 249 11.02 41.65 -19.83
N LEU A 250 10.01 40.78 -19.70
CA LEU A 250 10.01 39.75 -18.65
C LEU A 250 10.87 38.55 -19.05
N ILE A 251 10.79 38.09 -20.30
CA ILE A 251 11.66 37.04 -20.85
C ILE A 251 13.13 37.41 -20.62
N LYS A 252 13.53 38.64 -20.96
CA LYS A 252 14.88 39.17 -20.72
C LYS A 252 15.24 39.22 -19.24
N ARG A 253 14.34 39.70 -18.38
CA ARG A 253 14.56 39.77 -16.92
C ARG A 253 14.83 38.40 -16.30
N PHE A 254 14.17 37.35 -16.79
CA PHE A 254 14.31 35.99 -16.29
C PHE A 254 15.29 35.13 -17.10
N LYS A 255 16.05 35.74 -18.02
CA LYS A 255 17.02 35.08 -18.91
C LYS A 255 16.44 33.89 -19.72
N ILE A 256 15.17 33.98 -20.11
CA ILE A 256 14.49 32.88 -20.82
C ILE A 256 14.81 32.96 -22.31
N HIS A 257 15.37 31.90 -22.89
CA HIS A 257 15.78 31.88 -24.30
C HIS A 257 14.68 31.37 -25.24
N THR A 258 14.02 30.26 -24.90
CA THR A 258 12.97 29.63 -25.72
C THR A 258 11.80 29.20 -24.84
N ILE A 259 10.57 29.26 -25.36
CA ILE A 259 9.36 28.80 -24.67
C ILE A 259 8.56 27.95 -25.65
N GLU A 260 8.63 26.63 -25.46
CA GLU A 260 7.92 25.65 -26.28
C GLU A 260 6.79 25.01 -25.49
N ARG A 261 5.63 24.85 -26.12
CA ARG A 261 4.46 24.19 -25.55
C ARG A 261 4.41 22.75 -26.03
N ILE A 262 4.64 21.80 -25.14
CA ILE A 262 4.51 20.38 -25.46
C ILE A 262 3.04 19.99 -25.35
N ASN A 263 2.39 19.67 -26.46
CA ASN A 263 1.00 19.21 -26.47
C ASN A 263 0.94 17.71 -26.11
N SER A 264 0.73 17.41 -24.84
CA SER A 264 0.20 16.11 -24.42
C SER A 264 -0.79 16.34 -23.28
N GLY A 265 -2.09 16.10 -23.55
CA GLY A 265 -3.20 16.07 -22.58
C GLY A 265 -2.98 16.84 -21.28
N ASP A 266 -3.41 18.11 -21.29
CA ASP A 266 -3.68 18.98 -20.13
C ASP A 266 -2.52 19.68 -19.40
N TYR A 267 -1.25 19.60 -19.84
CA TYR A 267 -0.14 20.26 -19.11
C TYR A 267 0.82 21.08 -19.99
N LEU A 268 1.25 22.23 -19.46
CA LEU A 268 2.19 23.18 -20.07
C LEU A 268 3.59 22.95 -19.47
N SER A 269 4.52 22.35 -20.21
CA SER A 269 5.94 22.35 -19.87
C SER A 269 6.67 23.47 -20.57
N LEU A 270 7.63 24.11 -19.90
CA LEU A 270 8.50 25.13 -20.47
C LEU A 270 9.94 24.65 -20.58
N HIS A 271 10.66 25.17 -21.55
CA HIS A 271 12.11 25.03 -21.71
C HIS A 271 12.76 26.33 -21.21
N ILE A 272 13.85 26.27 -20.44
CA ILE A 272 14.59 27.48 -20.00
C ILE A 272 16.08 27.15 -19.88
N ILE A 273 16.89 27.75 -20.76
CA ILE A 273 18.36 27.76 -20.75
C ILE A 273 18.85 28.98 -19.96
N ASN A 274 19.64 28.75 -18.91
CA ASN A 274 20.25 29.81 -18.11
C ASN A 274 21.77 29.55 -17.99
N TYR A 275 22.56 30.58 -18.28
CA TYR A 275 23.94 30.74 -17.78
C TYR A 275 23.94 31.22 -16.32
#